data_AF-A0A972HE86-F1
#
_entry.id   AF-A0A972HE86-F1
#
_cell.length_a   1.000
_cell.length_b   1.000
_cell.length_c   1.000
_cell.angle_alpha   90.00
_cell.angle_beta   90.00
_cell.angle_gamma   90.00
#
_symmetry.space_group_name_H-M   'P 1'
#
loop_
_entity.id
_entity.type
_entity.pdbx_description
1 polymer ?
#
loop_
_entity_poly.entity_id
_entity_poly.type
_entity_poly.pdbx_seq_one_letter_code
_entity_poly.pdbx_strand_id
1 'polypeptide(L)' 'MNSIQDAMIIIDKDYNIVNANLEAKRKYGRDIRGKKCYEVSHNSSRPCWMEGEECPLNTVFSKGEVI' A
#
# COMPACT_ATOMS: atom_id res chain seq x y z
N MET A 1 6.46 -19.74 3.87
CA MET A 1 5.78 -18.67 3.10
C MET A 1 6.32 -18.70 1.70
N ASN A 2 5.48 -19.04 0.71
CA ASN A 2 5.87 -18.99 -0.70
C ASN A 2 5.63 -17.57 -1.22
N SER A 3 6.54 -16.64 -0.91
CA SER A 3 6.41 -15.18 -1.11
C SER A 3 6.16 -14.71 -2.56
N ILE A 4 6.16 -15.63 -3.53
CA ILE A 4 5.93 -15.33 -4.95
C ILE A 4 4.41 -15.23 -5.25
N GLN A 5 3.54 -15.80 -4.40
CA GLN A 5 2.08 -15.80 -4.62
C GLN A 5 1.35 -14.65 -3.92
N ASP A 6 2.02 -13.88 -3.07
CA ASP A 6 1.38 -12.79 -2.32
C ASP A 6 1.34 -11.49 -3.14
N ALA A 7 0.24 -10.75 -3.01
CA ALA A 7 0.11 -9.42 -3.62
C ALA A 7 1.03 -8.42 -2.90
N MET A 8 2.00 -7.86 -3.64
CA MET A 8 2.96 -6.89 -3.11
C MET A 8 2.87 -5.55 -3.85
N ILE A 9 2.82 -4.46 -3.09
CA ILE A 9 2.85 -3.09 -3.57
C ILE A 9 3.95 -2.32 -2.84
N ILE A 10 4.68 -1.47 -3.56
CA ILE A 10 5.66 -0.54 -3.01
C ILE A 10 4.99 0.83 -2.97
N ILE A 11 5.10 1.51 -1.84
CA ILE A 11 4.36 2.74 -1.53
C ILE A 11 5.36 3.81 -1.08
N ASP A 12 5.20 5.05 -1.56
CA ASP A 12 6.00 6.19 -1.12
C ASP A 12 5.44 6.87 0.15
N LYS A 13 6.16 7.86 0.67
CA LYS A 13 5.77 8.63 1.87
C LYS A 13 4.45 9.39 1.74
N ASP A 14 4.02 9.65 0.52
CA ASP A 14 2.78 10.37 0.22
C ASP A 14 1.63 9.37 -0.08
N TYR A 15 1.82 8.09 0.27
CA TYR A 15 0.90 6.97 0.11
C TYR A 15 0.62 6.59 -1.35
N ASN A 16 1.43 7.03 -2.31
CA ASN A 16 1.26 6.63 -3.71
C ASN A 16 1.87 5.25 -3.96
N ILE A 17 1.16 4.41 -4.71
CA ILE A 17 1.71 3.14 -5.19
C ILE A 17 2.74 3.43 -6.28
N VAL A 18 4.02 3.21 -5.99
CA VAL A 18 5.11 3.42 -6.95
C VAL A 18 5.42 2.17 -7.77
N ASN A 19 5.14 0.98 -7.23
CA ASN A 19 5.29 -0.29 -7.92
C ASN A 19 4.32 -1.37 -7.40
N ALA A 20 4.04 -2.38 -8.21
CA ALA A 20 3.18 -3.52 -7.86
C ALA A 20 3.62 -4.77 -8.62
N ASN A 21 3.69 -5.91 -7.93
CA ASN A 21 3.96 -7.20 -8.56
C ASN A 21 2.76 -7.70 -9.40
N LEU A 22 2.94 -8.83 -10.08
CA LEU A 22 1.90 -9.40 -10.94
C LEU A 22 0.63 -9.75 -10.14
N GLU A 23 0.79 -10.34 -8.95
CA GLU A 23 -0.36 -10.75 -8.12
C GLU A 23 -1.14 -9.54 -7.58
N ALA A 24 -0.46 -8.44 -7.21
CA ALA A 24 -1.13 -7.20 -6.86
C ALA A 24 -1.90 -6.60 -8.04
N LYS A 25 -1.32 -6.63 -9.26
CA LYS A 25 -2.02 -6.17 -10.48
C LYS A 25 -3.21 -7.05 -10.84
N ARG A 26 -3.17 -8.35 -10.54
CA ARG A 26 -4.31 -9.27 -10.71
C ARG A 26 -5.40 -8.99 -9.69
N LYS A 27 -5.04 -8.73 -8.43
CA LYS A 27 -5.98 -8.49 -7.33
C LYS A 27 -6.65 -7.12 -7.41
N TYR A 28 -5.88 -6.06 -7.66
CA TYR A 28 -6.35 -4.67 -7.56
C TYR A 28 -6.49 -3.97 -8.93
N GLY A 29 -6.08 -4.63 -10.01
CA GLY A 29 -6.09 -4.07 -11.36
C GLY A 29 -4.72 -3.61 -11.84
N ARG A 30 -4.56 -3.49 -13.16
CA ARG A 30 -3.27 -3.16 -13.80
C ARG A 30 -2.89 -1.67 -13.68
N ASP A 31 -3.89 -0.80 -13.52
CA ASP A 31 -3.73 0.66 -13.48
C ASP A 31 -3.83 1.20 -12.05
N ILE A 32 -2.96 0.70 -11.16
CA ILE A 32 -2.92 1.11 -9.75
C ILE A 32 -1.71 1.98 -9.39
N ARG A 33 -0.73 2.07 -10.30
CA ARG A 33 0.46 2.90 -10.08
C ARG A 33 0.06 4.38 -10.06
N GLY A 34 0.56 5.13 -9.08
CA GLY A 34 0.23 6.54 -8.85
C GLY A 34 -1.05 6.77 -8.04
N LYS A 35 -1.90 5.75 -7.86
CA LYS A 35 -3.08 5.85 -6.98
C LYS A 35 -2.68 5.75 -5.51
N LYS A 36 -3.56 6.22 -4.63
CA LYS A 36 -3.33 6.11 -3.19
C LYS A 36 -3.57 4.67 -2.73
N CYS A 37 -2.70 4.17 -1.85
CA CYS A 37 -2.82 2.80 -1.37
C CYS A 37 -4.16 2.55 -0.66
N TYR A 38 -4.66 3.52 0.11
CA TYR A 38 -5.91 3.41 0.86
C TYR A 38 -7.15 3.43 -0.05
N GLU A 39 -7.11 4.12 -1.18
CA GLU A 39 -8.17 4.07 -2.20
C GLU A 39 -8.22 2.68 -2.85
N VAL A 40 -7.05 2.16 -3.24
CA VAL A 40 -6.96 0.91 -4.02
C VAL A 40 -7.23 -0.33 -3.15
N SER A 41 -6.72 -0.37 -1.93
CA SER A 41 -6.75 -1.58 -1.09
C SER A 41 -7.85 -1.58 -0.03
N HIS A 42 -8.30 -0.41 0.42
CA HIS A 42 -9.29 -0.27 1.50
C HIS A 42 -10.54 0.51 1.07
N ASN A 43 -10.60 0.99 -0.18
CA ASN A 43 -11.69 1.81 -0.71
C ASN A 43 -12.03 3.01 0.20
N SER A 44 -11.01 3.60 0.84
CA SER A 44 -11.14 4.77 1.69
C SER A 44 -10.69 6.04 0.94
N SER A 45 -11.15 7.20 1.40
CA SER A 45 -10.71 8.52 0.92
C SER A 45 -9.55 9.11 1.74
N ARG A 46 -9.12 8.44 2.82
CA ARG A 46 -8.04 8.91 3.71
C ARG A 46 -7.14 7.75 4.18
N PRO A 47 -5.90 8.02 4.62
CA PRO A 47 -5.02 6.99 5.17
C PRO A 47 -5.65 6.22 6.33
N CYS A 48 -5.32 4.93 6.46
CA CYS A 48 -5.95 4.03 7.44
C CYS A 48 -5.84 4.56 8.88
N TRP A 49 -4.71 5.19 9.24
CA TRP A 49 -4.51 5.77 10.58
C TRP A 49 -5.47 6.92 10.92
N MET A 50 -6.01 7.61 9.91
CA MET A 50 -7.05 8.63 10.13
C MET A 50 -8.41 7.99 10.39
N GLU A 51 -8.65 6.76 9.92
CA GLU A 51 -9.87 5.97 10.18
C GLU A 51 -9.84 5.27 11.56
N GLY A 52 -8.75 5.41 12.32
CA GLY A 52 -8.54 4.69 13.58
C GLY A 52 -7.93 3.31 13.42
N GLU A 53 -7.53 2.94 12.19
CA GLU A 53 -6.92 1.65 11.87
C GLU A 53 -5.38 1.72 11.95
N GLU A 54 -4.74 0.61 12.36
CA GLU A 54 -3.29 0.54 12.33
C GLU A 54 -2.76 0.56 10.89
N CYS A 55 -1.90 1.53 10.58
CA CYS A 55 -1.28 1.68 9.26
C CYS A 55 0.22 1.42 9.37
N PRO A 56 0.75 0.30 8.84
CA PRO A 56 2.17 0.00 8.89
C PRO A 56 3.05 1.10 8.27
N LEU A 57 2.57 1.72 7.19
CA LEU A 57 3.25 2.84 6.55
C LEU A 57 3.38 4.06 7.46
N ASN A 58 2.35 4.35 8.26
CA ASN A 58 2.40 5.47 9.19
C ASN A 58 3.50 5.24 10.23
N THR A 59 3.66 4.01 10.72
CA THR A 59 4.73 3.66 11.65
C THR A 59 6.11 3.83 11.02
N VAL A 60 6.33 3.28 9.82
CA VAL A 60 7.59 3.37 9.07
C VAL A 60 7.99 4.84 8.83
N PHE A 61 7.06 5.67 8.32
CA PHE A 61 7.38 7.05 7.98
C PHE A 61 7.41 8.00 9.18
N SER A 62 6.63 7.74 10.22
CA SER A 62 6.64 8.58 11.43
C SER A 62 7.85 8.30 12.34
N LYS A 63 8.37 7.07 12.31
CA LYS A 63 9.49 6.64 13.17
C LYS A 63 10.84 6.61 12.46
N GLY A 64 10.88 6.77 11.14
CA GLY A 64 12.13 6.68 10.36
C GLY A 64 12.76 5.29 10.37
N GLU A 65 12.00 4.26 10.75
CA GLU A 65 12.46 2.88 10.77
C GLU A 65 12.35 2.29 9.36
N VAL A 66 13.49 2.24 8.66
CA VAL A 66 13.62 1.44 7.44
C VAL A 66 13.71 -0.03 7.89
N ILE A 67 12.66 -0.80 7.61
CA ILE A 67 12.67 -2.27 7.72
C ILE A 67 13.53 -2.88 6.62
#